data_AF-A0A4Q2YCW7-F1
#
_entry.id   AF-A0A4Q2YCW7-F1
#
_cell.length_a   1.000
_cell.length_b   1.000
_cell.length_c   1.000
_cell.angle_alpha   90.00
_cell.angle_beta   90.00
_cell.angle_gamma   90.00
#
_symmetry.space_group_name_H-M   'P 1'
#
loop_
_entity.id
_entity.type
_entity.pdbx_description
1 polymer ?
#
loop_
_entity_poly.entity_id
_entity_poly.type
_entity_poly.pdbx_seq_one_letter_code
_entity_poly.pdbx_strand_id
1 'polypeptide(L)'
;MSDIETFEDLEVWKRGCNLAVDLHVSLAESKDFALRNQMERSSLSIPSNIAEGCERDSTADFIKFLRYSKGSCGELRTQLYI
;
A
#
# COMPACT_ATOMS: atom_id res chain seq x y z
N MET A 1 2.46 23.85 10.44
CA MET A 1 2.53 22.57 9.72
C MET A 1 1.89 21.57 10.65
N SER A 2 0.87 20.83 10.23
CA SER A 2 0.22 19.86 11.13
C SER A 2 1.29 18.91 11.65
N ASP A 3 1.37 18.77 12.97
CA ASP A 3 2.24 17.78 13.58
C ASP A 3 1.72 16.40 13.15
N ILE A 4 2.60 15.61 12.53
CA ILE A 4 2.31 14.22 12.17
C ILE A 4 2.54 13.44 13.47
N GLU A 5 1.47 12.98 14.10
CA GLU A 5 1.55 12.20 15.34
C GLU A 5 1.52 10.70 15.05
N THR A 6 0.73 10.29 14.05
CA THR A 6 0.60 8.89 13.67
C THR A 6 0.67 8.69 12.15
N PHE A 7 0.79 7.44 11.70
CA PHE A 7 0.79 7.16 10.26
C PHE A 7 -0.54 7.53 9.59
N GLU A 8 -1.64 7.55 10.35
CA GLU A 8 -2.96 7.96 9.86
C GLU A 8 -3.00 9.43 9.45
N ASP A 9 -2.09 10.28 9.92
CA ASP A 9 -1.97 11.66 9.46
C ASP A 9 -1.33 11.76 8.07
N LEU A 10 -0.57 10.74 7.66
CA LEU A 10 0.16 10.74 6.39
C LEU A 10 -0.79 10.63 5.20
N GLU A 11 -0.79 11.66 4.35
CA GLU A 11 -1.59 11.66 3.11
C GLU A 11 -1.24 10.47 2.20
N VAL A 12 0.03 10.05 2.17
CA VAL A 12 0.45 8.88 1.39
C VAL A 12 -0.15 7.58 1.91
N TRP A 13 -0.36 7.45 3.23
CA TRP A 13 -1.03 6.30 3.82
C TRP A 13 -2.52 6.29 3.45
N LYS A 14 -3.22 7.43 3.61
CA LYS A 14 -4.64 7.60 3.24
C LYS A 14 -4.88 7.22 1.78
N ARG A 15 -4.03 7.71 0.88
CA ARG A 15 -4.08 7.38 -0.56
C ARG A 15 -3.82 5.89 -0.82
N GLY A 16 -2.92 5.25 -0.06
CA GLY A 16 -2.68 3.82 -0.14
C GLY A 16 -3.89 2.99 0.29
N CYS A 17 -4.56 3.38 1.38
CA CYS A 17 -5.81 2.75 1.83
C CYS A 17 -6.92 2.88 0.78
N ASN A 18 -7.14 4.09 0.26
CA ASN A 18 -8.14 4.32 -0.78
C ASN A 18 -7.86 3.48 -2.04
N LEU A 19 -6.60 3.42 -2.49
CA LEU A 19 -6.21 2.57 -3.62
C LEU A 19 -6.53 1.10 -3.39
N ALA A 20 -6.26 0.56 -2.19
CA ALA A 20 -6.56 -0.83 -1.87
C ALA A 20 -8.07 -1.11 -1.86
N VAL A 21 -8.88 -0.18 -1.31
CA VAL A 21 -10.34 -0.28 -1.32
C VAL A 21 -10.90 -0.22 -2.73
N ASP A 22 -10.48 0.78 -3.52
CA ASP A 22 -10.95 0.98 -4.89
C ASP A 22 -10.64 -0.24 -5.77
N LEU A 23 -9.44 -0.80 -5.62
CA LEU A 23 -9.03 -2.00 -6.34
C LEU A 23 -9.87 -3.22 -5.94
N HIS A 24 -10.08 -3.44 -4.64
CA HIS A 24 -10.88 -4.56 -4.15
C HIS A 24 -12.32 -4.50 -4.70
N VAL A 25 -12.94 -3.32 -4.67
CA VAL A 25 -14.28 -3.10 -5.25
C VAL A 25 -14.27 -3.34 -6.76
N SER A 26 -13.26 -2.84 -7.46
CA SER A 26 -13.15 -2.99 -8.93
C SER A 26 -12.97 -4.43 -9.38
N LEU A 27 -12.36 -5.28 -8.54
CA LEU A 27 -12.08 -6.69 -8.85
C LEU A 27 -13.11 -7.67 -8.26
N ALA A 28 -14.17 -7.19 -7.59
CA ALA A 28 -15.15 -8.03 -6.89
C ALA A 28 -15.73 -9.14 -7.78
N GLU A 29 -16.07 -8.80 -9.03
CA GLU A 29 -16.67 -9.72 -10.02
C GLU A 29 -15.65 -10.44 -10.92
N SER A 30 -14.34 -10.19 -10.72
CA SER A 30 -13.30 -10.86 -11.50
C SER A 30 -13.27 -12.36 -11.19
N LYS A 31 -13.26 -13.18 -12.25
CA LYS A 31 -13.14 -14.65 -12.16
C LYS A 31 -11.69 -15.13 -12.23
N ASP A 32 -10.74 -14.23 -12.52
CA ASP A 32 -9.32 -14.55 -12.42
C ASP A 32 -8.87 -14.39 -10.97
N PHE A 33 -9.17 -15.41 -10.17
CA PHE A 33 -8.86 -15.43 -8.74
C PHE A 33 -7.36 -15.34 -8.45
N ALA A 34 -6.51 -15.81 -9.35
CA ALA A 34 -5.06 -15.80 -9.17
C ALA A 34 -4.50 -14.38 -9.32
N LEU A 35 -4.85 -13.70 -10.42
CA LEU A 35 -4.44 -12.31 -10.64
C LEU A 35 -5.08 -11.39 -9.61
N ARG A 36 -6.38 -11.55 -9.34
CA ARG A 36 -7.09 -10.75 -8.33
C ARG A 36 -6.39 -10.82 -6.97
N ASN A 37 -6.06 -12.02 -6.49
CA ASN A 37 -5.42 -12.19 -5.19
C ASN A 37 -4.05 -11.51 -5.15
N GLN A 38 -3.24 -11.64 -6.21
CA GLN A 38 -1.94 -10.96 -6.26
C GLN A 38 -2.09 -9.43 -6.24
N MET A 39 -3.04 -8.89 -7.00
CA MET A 39 -3.35 -7.46 -7.02
C MET A 39 -3.82 -6.94 -5.67
N GLU A 40 -4.74 -7.66 -5.01
CA GLU A 40 -5.20 -7.33 -3.65
C GLU A 40 -4.02 -7.31 -2.67
N ARG A 41 -3.16 -8.34 -2.69
CA ARG A 41 -1.99 -8.42 -1.81
C ARG A 41 -1.00 -7.28 -2.05
N SER A 42 -0.65 -6.99 -3.30
CA SER A 42 0.26 -5.89 -3.63
C SER A 42 -0.33 -4.54 -3.20
N SER A 43 -1.63 -4.31 -3.40
CA SER A 43 -2.29 -3.07 -2.99
C SER A 43 -2.35 -2.89 -1.48
N LEU A 44 -2.72 -3.93 -0.71
CA LEU A 44 -2.78 -3.89 0.74
C LEU A 44 -1.39 -3.68 1.37
N SER A 45 -0.35 -4.19 0.72
CA SER A 45 1.04 -4.06 1.18
C SER A 45 1.53 -2.60 1.15
N ILE A 46 0.95 -1.74 0.30
CA ILE A 46 1.35 -0.32 0.18
C ILE A 46 1.11 0.46 1.49
N PRO A 47 -0.13 0.60 2.00
CA PRO A 47 -0.38 1.27 3.28
C PRO A 47 0.15 0.47 4.47
N SER A 48 0.16 -0.87 4.40
CA SER A 48 0.67 -1.71 5.49
C SER A 48 2.14 -1.44 5.77
N ASN A 49 2.98 -1.39 4.72
CA ASN A 49 4.40 -1.05 4.90
C ASN A 49 4.59 0.39 5.39
N ILE A 50 3.75 1.35 4.99
CA ILE A 50 3.85 2.73 5.50
C ILE A 50 3.59 2.76 7.01
N ALA A 51 2.50 2.12 7.45
CA ALA A 51 2.15 2.02 8.87
C ALA A 51 3.24 1.28 9.65
N GLU A 52 3.64 0.09 9.18
CA GLU A 52 4.68 -0.72 9.84
C GLU A 52 6.00 0.02 9.98
N GLY A 53 6.39 0.81 8.97
CA GLY A 53 7.58 1.63 9.00
C GLY A 53 7.49 2.80 10.00
N CYS A 54 6.31 3.42 10.11
CA CYS A 54 6.07 4.53 11.04
C CYS A 54 6.13 4.07 12.50
N GLU A 55 5.74 2.82 12.77
CA GLU A 55 5.81 2.17 14.08
C GLU A 55 7.22 1.68 14.45
N ARG A 56 8.25 1.93 13.62
CA ARG A 56 9.64 1.55 13.93
C ARG A 56 10.39 2.64 14.69
N ASP A 57 11.37 2.22 15.48
CA ASP A 57 12.14 3.08 16.39
C ASP A 57 13.14 4.01 15.69
N SER A 58 13.31 3.91 14.36
CA SER A 58 14.34 4.67 13.63
C SER A 58 13.88 5.19 12.27
N THR A 59 14.36 6.39 11.91
CA THR A 59 14.17 6.97 10.58
C THR A 59 14.72 6.06 9.47
N ALA A 60 15.79 5.33 9.74
CA ALA A 60 16.39 4.41 8.77
C ALA A 60 15.45 3.23 8.47
N ASP A 61 14.80 2.67 9.49
CA ASP A 61 13.79 1.64 9.32
C ASP A 61 12.55 2.18 8.62
N PHE A 62 12.07 3.37 9.00
CA PHE A 62 10.94 3.99 8.30
C PHE A 62 11.21 4.14 6.80
N ILE A 63 12.39 4.67 6.42
CA ILE A 63 12.81 4.78 5.01
C ILE A 63 12.86 3.40 4.32
N LYS A 64 13.34 2.36 5.01
CA LYS A 64 13.39 1.00 4.47
C LYS A 64 11.99 0.47 4.14
N PHE A 65 11.03 0.68 5.03
CA PHE A 65 9.64 0.29 4.82
C PHE A 65 8.94 1.12 3.73
N LEU A 66 9.24 2.42 3.61
CA LEU A 66 8.78 3.23 2.48
C LEU A 66 9.31 2.70 1.13
N ARG A 67 10.52 2.14 1.09
CA ARG A 67 11.05 1.47 -0.13
C ARG A 67 10.28 0.18 -0.44
N TYR A 68 9.86 -0.58 0.56
CA TYR A 68 9.01 -1.76 0.37
C TYR A 68 7.63 -1.36 -0.16
N SER A 69 6.99 -0.35 0.44
CA SER A 69 5.74 0.23 -0.06
C SER A 69 5.85 0.66 -1.53
N LYS A 70 6.95 1.34 -1.89
CA LYS A 70 7.23 1.71 -3.29
C LYS A 70 7.43 0.49 -4.20
N GLY A 71 8.02 -0.59 -3.70
CA GLY A 71 8.13 -1.86 -4.40
C GLY A 71 6.76 -2.45 -4.73
N SER A 72 5.85 -2.50 -3.75
CA SER A 72 4.47 -2.95 -3.93
C SER A 72 3.70 -2.10 -4.94
N CYS A 73 3.92 -0.78 -4.99
CA CYS A 73 3.38 0.07 -6.05
C CYS A 73 3.86 -0.36 -7.45
N GLY A 74 5.13 -0.74 -7.59
CA GLY A 74 5.70 -1.21 -8.85
C GLY A 74 5.13 -2.56 -9.29
N GLU A 75 4.93 -3.47 -8.34
CA GLU A 75 4.29 -4.77 -8.56
C GLU A 75 2.83 -4.60 -8.99
N LEU A 76 2.02 -3.85 -8.22
CA LEU A 76 0.62 -3.60 -8.55
C LEU A 76 0.48 -2.92 -9.93
N ARG A 77 1.33 -1.95 -10.22
CA ARG A 77 1.31 -1.29 -11.53
C ARG A 77 1.62 -2.25 -12.67
N THR A 78 2.53 -3.20 -12.47
CA THR A 78 2.80 -4.26 -13.45
C THR A 78 1.57 -5.13 -13.66
N GLN A 79 0.90 -5.54 -12.58
CA GLN A 79 -0.30 -6.37 -12.63
C GLN A 79 -1.48 -5.64 -13.30
N LEU A 80 -1.58 -4.31 -13.17
CA LEU A 80 -2.61 -3.50 -13.87
C LEU A 80 -2.41 -3.43 -15.39
N TYR A 81 -1.22 -3.77 -15.91
CA TYR A 81 -0.97 -3.87 -17.35
C TYR A 81 -1.29 -5.27 -17.92
N ILE A 82 -1.55 -6.26 -17.05
CA ILE A 82 -1.84 -7.66 -17.41
C ILE A 82 -3.36 -7.86 -17.41
#